data_AF-A0A520HUG2-F1
#
_entry.id   AF-A0A520HUG2-F1
#
_cell.length_a   1.000
_cell.length_b   1.000
_cell.length_c   1.000
_cell.angle_alpha   90.00
_cell.angle_beta   90.00
_cell.angle_gamma   90.00
#
_symmetry.space_group_name_H-M   'P 1'
#
loop_
_entity.id
_entity.type
_entity.pdbx_description
1 polymer ?
#
loop_
_entity_poly.entity_id
_entity_poly.type
_entity_poly.pdbx_seq_one_letter_code
_entity_poly.pdbx_strand_id
1 'polypeptide(L)'
;MKLTWTFYPKGEPGITLTVVYVPQLDGFTDAGYLEVDANTAYVNWTNFRVFNSTDQSAKKALFGSLIRVDRFDASNPTQSQIL
;
A
#
# COMPACT_ATOMS: atom_id res chain seq x y z
N MET A 1 -3.91 3.91 -11.59
CA MET A 1 -5.26 3.36 -11.25
C MET A 1 -5.40 3.38 -9.74
N LYS A 2 -6.62 3.43 -9.18
CA LYS A 2 -6.83 3.40 -7.72
C LYS A 2 -8.00 2.51 -7.31
N LEU A 3 -7.92 1.93 -6.12
CA LEU A 3 -9.03 1.23 -5.45
C LEU A 3 -9.07 1.57 -3.97
N THR A 4 -10.18 1.26 -3.33
CA THR A 4 -10.35 1.38 -1.88
C THR A 4 -10.45 -0.01 -1.28
N TRP A 5 -9.66 -0.28 -0.24
CA TRP A 5 -9.77 -1.50 0.55
C TRP A 5 -10.08 -1.16 1.99
N THR A 6 -11.27 -1.54 2.45
CA THR A 6 -11.68 -1.39 3.85
C THR A 6 -11.67 -2.76 4.52
N PHE A 7 -11.04 -2.85 5.70
CA PHE A 7 -11.14 -4.03 6.55
C PHE A 7 -11.56 -3.64 7.97
N TYR A 8 -12.23 -4.57 8.64
CA TYR A 8 -12.78 -4.36 9.98
C TYR A 8 -12.03 -5.26 10.97
N PRO A 9 -11.05 -4.74 11.73
CA PRO A 9 -10.45 -5.48 12.82
C PRO A 9 -11.50 -5.75 13.90
N LYS A 10 -11.37 -6.87 14.62
CA LYS A 10 -12.38 -7.28 15.59
C LYS A 10 -12.37 -6.33 16.79
N GLY A 11 -13.46 -5.59 16.96
CA GLY A 11 -13.62 -4.64 18.07
C GLY A 11 -12.98 -3.27 17.84
N GLU A 12 -12.49 -2.99 16.63
CA GLU A 12 -11.90 -1.71 16.25
C GLU A 12 -12.69 -1.05 15.11
N PRO A 13 -12.58 0.28 14.92
CA PRO A 13 -13.09 0.97 13.75
C PRO A 13 -12.56 0.36 12.44
N GLY A 14 -13.36 0.44 11.38
CA GLY A 14 -12.94 0.01 10.06
C GLY A 14 -11.74 0.84 9.57
N ILE A 15 -10.71 0.16 9.09
CA ILE A 15 -9.54 0.78 8.48
C ILE A 15 -9.79 0.84 6.98
N THR A 16 -9.74 2.04 6.40
CA THR A 16 -9.89 2.26 4.96
C THR A 16 -8.56 2.68 4.38
N LEU A 17 -8.07 1.90 3.42
CA LEU A 17 -6.82 2.13 2.70
C LEU A 17 -7.12 2.51 1.25
N THR A 18 -6.58 3.65 0.80
CA THR A 18 -6.53 3.98 -0.63
C THR A 18 -5.33 3.27 -1.23
N VAL A 19 -5.51 2.49 -2.30
CA VAL A 19 -4.40 1.81 -2.98
C VAL A 19 -4.24 2.38 -4.37
N VAL A 20 -3.05 2.89 -4.68
CA VAL A 20 -2.69 3.53 -5.94
C VAL A 20 -1.63 2.69 -6.64
N TYR A 21 -1.95 2.27 -7.85
CA TYR A 21 -0.95 1.68 -8.75
C TYR A 21 -0.05 2.78 -9.32
N VAL A 22 1.27 2.62 -9.15
CA VAL A 22 2.34 3.50 -9.62
C VAL A 22 3.26 2.73 -10.57
N PRO A 23 3.20 2.98 -11.89
CA PRO A 23 4.00 2.25 -12.90
C PRO A 23 5.52 2.31 -12.66
N GLN A 24 6.00 3.41 -12.08
CA GLN A 24 7.42 3.59 -11.73
C GLN A 24 7.92 2.52 -10.76
N LEU A 25 7.03 1.87 -10.01
CA LEU A 25 7.37 0.81 -9.06
C LEU A 25 7.45 -0.59 -9.70
N ASP A 26 7.08 -0.78 -10.96
CA ASP A 26 7.07 -2.11 -11.61
C ASP A 26 8.46 -2.73 -11.77
N GLY A 27 9.51 -1.90 -11.79
CA GLY A 27 10.90 -2.35 -11.78
C GLY A 27 11.44 -2.73 -10.39
N PHE A 28 10.67 -2.51 -9.33
CA PHE A 28 11.08 -2.72 -7.95
C PHE A 28 10.44 -3.97 -7.36
N THR A 29 11.20 -4.68 -6.54
CA THR A 29 10.76 -5.91 -5.84
C THR A 29 10.05 -5.62 -4.51
N ASP A 30 10.02 -4.37 -4.08
CA ASP A 30 9.44 -3.98 -2.80
C ASP A 30 7.91 -4.19 -2.78
N ALA A 31 7.37 -4.39 -1.58
CA ALA A 31 5.93 -4.48 -1.36
C ALA A 31 5.18 -3.19 -1.77
N GLY A 32 5.87 -2.06 -1.76
CA GLY A 32 5.34 -0.72 -1.96
C GLY A 32 5.40 0.11 -0.68
N TYR A 33 4.81 1.30 -0.74
CA TYR A 33 4.95 2.32 0.30
C TYR A 33 3.58 2.66 0.89
N LEU A 34 3.52 2.84 2.20
CA LEU A 34 2.34 3.31 2.93
C LEU A 34 2.62 4.71 3.46
N GLU A 35 1.96 5.70 2.88
CA GLU A 35 1.88 7.05 3.44
C GLU A 35 0.87 7.04 4.59
N VAL A 36 1.38 7.11 5.82
CA VAL A 36 0.63 6.81 7.04
C VAL A 36 -0.49 7.82 7.27
N ASP A 37 -0.17 9.11 7.17
CA ASP A 37 -1.12 10.21 7.42
C ASP A 37 -2.25 10.22 6.38
N ALA A 38 -1.93 9.87 5.13
CA ALA A 38 -2.90 9.83 4.04
C ALA A 38 -3.68 8.50 3.95
N ASN A 39 -3.33 7.49 4.75
CA ASN A 39 -3.81 6.10 4.59
C ASN A 39 -3.79 5.65 3.12
N THR A 40 -2.67 5.91 2.44
CA THR A 40 -2.53 5.65 1.01
C THR A 40 -1.34 4.74 0.74
N ALA A 41 -1.60 3.59 0.12
CA ALA A 41 -0.59 2.66 -0.33
C ALA A 41 -0.25 2.89 -1.81
N TYR A 42 1.03 3.04 -2.12
CA TYR A 42 1.57 3.17 -3.47
C TYR A 42 2.31 1.89 -3.84
N VAL A 43 1.85 1.19 -4.87
CA VAL A 43 2.29 -0.17 -5.16
C VAL A 43 2.51 -0.39 -6.66
N ASN A 44 3.33 -1.38 -6.99
CA ASN A 44 3.49 -1.87 -8.36
C ASN A 44 2.25 -2.65 -8.85
N TRP A 45 2.23 -3.04 -10.12
CA TRP A 45 1.10 -3.73 -10.74
C TRP A 45 0.81 -5.08 -10.09
N THR A 46 1.84 -5.84 -9.73
CA THR A 46 1.68 -7.15 -9.10
C THR A 46 0.98 -7.05 -7.75
N ASN A 47 1.39 -6.11 -6.91
CA ASN A 47 0.83 -5.88 -5.58
C ASN A 47 -0.55 -5.21 -5.67
N PHE A 48 -0.79 -4.33 -6.66
CA PHE A 48 -2.11 -3.78 -6.92
C PHE A 48 -3.15 -4.88 -7.21
N ARG A 49 -2.77 -5.91 -7.98
CA ARG A 49 -3.65 -7.05 -8.26
C ARG A 49 -3.99 -7.86 -7.01
N VAL A 50 -3.08 -7.97 -6.05
CA VAL A 50 -3.36 -8.60 -4.74
C VAL A 50 -4.44 -7.79 -4.00
N PHE A 51 -4.30 -6.46 -3.93
CA PHE A 51 -5.32 -5.60 -3.34
C PHE A 51 -6.67 -5.63 -4.07
N ASN A 52 -6.67 -5.91 -5.37
CA ASN A 52 -7.89 -6.07 -6.17
C ASN A 52 -8.49 -7.49 -6.14
N SER A 53 -7.84 -8.46 -5.49
CA SER A 53 -8.33 -9.84 -5.40
C SER A 53 -9.47 -10.00 -4.38
N THR A 54 -9.99 -11.21 -4.21
CA THR A 54 -10.95 -11.55 -3.14
C THR A 54 -10.28 -12.08 -1.86
N ASP A 55 -8.97 -12.35 -1.89
CA ASP A 55 -8.24 -12.97 -0.79
C ASP A 55 -7.87 -11.95 0.30
N GLN A 56 -8.66 -11.92 1.38
CA GLN A 56 -8.43 -10.99 2.50
C GLN A 56 -7.15 -11.29 3.28
N SER A 57 -6.71 -12.55 3.33
CA SER A 57 -5.49 -12.94 4.04
C SER A 57 -4.27 -12.41 3.29
N ALA A 58 -4.24 -12.57 1.97
CA ALA A 58 -3.18 -12.02 1.12
C ALA A 58 -3.10 -10.50 1.20
N LYS A 59 -4.25 -9.80 1.19
CA LYS A 59 -4.30 -8.33 1.34
C LYS A 59 -3.74 -7.86 2.67
N LYS A 60 -4.11 -8.51 3.77
CA LYS A 60 -3.60 -8.18 5.10
C LYS A 60 -2.10 -8.44 5.23
N ALA A 61 -1.62 -9.56 4.69
CA ALA A 61 -0.20 -9.88 4.68
C ALA A 61 0.60 -8.83 3.90
N LEU A 62 0.14 -8.45 2.69
CA LEU A 62 0.77 -7.42 1.87
C LEU A 62 0.70 -6.04 2.51
N PHE A 63 -0.42 -5.67 3.13
CA PHE A 63 -0.52 -4.43 3.91
C PHE A 63 0.52 -4.38 5.03
N GLY A 64 0.72 -5.51 5.74
CA GLY A 64 1.73 -5.62 6.79
C GLY A 64 3.17 -5.43 6.30
N SER A 65 3.47 -5.76 5.04
CA SER A 65 4.81 -5.65 4.46
C SER A 65 5.11 -4.32 3.76
N LEU A 66 4.14 -3.39 3.70
CA LEU A 66 4.38 -2.06 3.13
C LEU A 66 5.41 -1.27 3.95
N ILE A 67 6.29 -0.56 3.23
CA ILE A 67 7.28 0.34 3.81
C ILE A 67 6.55 1.61 4.25
N ARG A 68 6.61 1.94 5.54
CA ARG A 68 5.94 3.14 6.08
C ARG A 68 6.78 4.38 5.80
N VAL A 69 6.13 5.41 5.27
CA VAL A 69 6.74 6.69 4.92
C VAL A 69 5.84 7.83 5.38
N ASP A 70 6.44 8.98 5.69
CA ASP A 70 5.67 10.20 6.00
C ASP A 70 5.05 10.80 4.74
N ARG A 71 5.79 10.73 3.63
CA ARG A 71 5.37 11.23 2.32
C ARG A 71 5.98 10.40 1.20
N PHE A 72 5.15 9.94 0.27
CA PHE A 72 5.63 9.24 -0.91
C PHE A 72 5.96 10.21 -2.06
N ASP A 73 7.14 10.04 -2.66
CA ASP A 73 7.54 10.72 -3.90
C ASP A 73 7.87 9.69 -4.99
N ALA A 74 7.03 9.61 -6.01
CA ALA A 74 7.21 8.68 -7.13
C ALA A 74 8.45 8.97 -7.98
N SER A 75 9.01 10.18 -7.90
CA SER A 75 10.25 10.55 -8.60
C SER A 75 11.50 10.13 -7.84
N ASN A 76 11.37 9.85 -6.53
CA ASN A 76 12.47 9.40 -5.67
C ASN A 76 11.97 8.44 -4.57
N PRO A 77 11.62 7.20 -4.92
CA PRO A 77 10.93 6.28 -4.02
C PRO A 77 11.76 5.84 -2.80
N THR A 78 13.08 6.07 -2.79
CA THR A 78 14.00 5.57 -1.76
C THR A 78 14.31 6.59 -0.65
N GLN A 79 13.88 7.85 -0.74
CA GLN A 79 14.33 8.91 0.17
C GLN A 79 13.49 9.10 1.44
N SER A 80 12.34 8.43 1.54
CA SER A 80 11.38 8.63 2.63
C SER A 80 11.47 7.51 3.68
N GLN A 81 12.66 7.20 4.20
CA GLN A 81 12.79 6.27 5.34
C GLN A 81 12.82 7.07 6.64
N ILE A 82 11.96 6.67 7.58
CA ILE A 82 11.91 7.22 8.94
C ILE A 82 13.20 6.81 9.67
N LEU A 83 13.88 7.79 10.30
CA LEU A 83 15.04 7.58 11.20
C LEU A 83 14.65 6.82 12.47
#